data_AF-A0A9N9EAR1-F1
#
_entry.id   AF-A0A9N9EAR1-F1
#
_cell.length_a   1.000
_cell.length_b   1.000
_cell.length_c   1.000
_cell.angle_alpha   90.00
_cell.angle_beta   90.00
_cell.angle_gamma   90.00
#
_symmetry.space_group_name_H-M   'P 1'
#
loop_
_entity.id
_entity.type
_entity.pdbx_description
1 polymer ?
#
loop_
_entity_poly.entity_id
_entity_poly.type
_entity_poly.pdbx_seq_one_letter_code
_entity_poly.pdbx_strand_id
1 'polypeptide(L)'
;MINEHEAAIVRTTTEVITATFTTMSVAKPTHVQIPAAPYTLLGVEQNPNAFSAILKLSDPSASSNFTQDISPLSLTVSYETPYRVRVCISDHEGKRWRVPPSVVEVDGPHDNNKEFGYKFKYNVHEDETFAGFSVSRQKPREEVFVKKTKVYESDSCSGKALFDCINEKFVFKD
;
A
#
# COMPACT_ATOMS: atom_id res chain seq x y z
N MET A 1 -17.22 -29.19 86.69
CA MET A 1 -15.92 -29.46 86.02
C MET A 1 -15.93 -28.63 84.75
N ILE A 2 -15.19 -27.53 84.78
CA ILE A 2 -15.13 -26.53 83.70
C ILE A 2 -13.81 -26.83 83.00
N ASN A 3 -13.86 -27.35 81.77
CA ASN A 3 -12.66 -27.65 81.00
C ASN A 3 -12.18 -26.37 80.31
N GLU A 4 -10.97 -25.96 80.67
CA GLU A 4 -10.22 -24.85 80.11
C GLU A 4 -9.88 -25.16 78.65
N HIS A 5 -10.28 -24.27 77.73
CA HIS A 5 -9.82 -24.28 76.35
C HIS A 5 -8.54 -23.44 76.27
N GLU A 6 -7.40 -24.13 76.16
CA GLU A 6 -6.08 -23.55 75.91
C GLU A 6 -6.02 -23.03 74.46
N ALA A 7 -5.70 -21.74 74.30
CA ALA A 7 -5.60 -21.08 73.00
C ALA A 7 -4.20 -21.30 72.39
N ALA A 8 -4.14 -22.02 71.27
CA ALA A 8 -2.90 -22.21 70.51
C ALA A 8 -2.50 -20.92 69.77
N ILE A 9 -1.32 -20.39 70.08
CA ILE A 9 -0.73 -19.21 69.44
C ILE A 9 -0.12 -19.62 68.09
N VAL A 10 -0.73 -19.20 66.99
CA VAL A 10 -0.20 -19.38 65.63
C VAL A 10 0.88 -18.32 65.37
N ARG A 11 2.12 -18.75 65.19
CA ARG A 11 3.24 -17.89 64.77
C ARG A 11 3.33 -17.85 63.25
N THR A 12 3.02 -16.70 62.66
CA THR A 12 3.15 -16.47 61.22
C THR A 12 4.57 -15.99 60.91
N THR A 13 5.33 -16.77 60.16
CA THR A 13 6.66 -16.38 59.65
C THR A 13 6.50 -15.70 58.30
N THR A 14 6.86 -14.44 58.20
CA THR A 14 6.85 -13.67 56.94
C THR A 14 8.18 -13.86 56.22
N GLU A 15 8.18 -14.57 55.10
CA GLU A 15 9.34 -14.63 54.20
C GLU A 15 9.35 -13.42 53.27
N VAL A 16 10.44 -12.65 53.31
CA VAL A 16 10.67 -11.52 52.39
C VAL A 16 11.30 -12.08 51.12
N ILE A 17 10.52 -12.18 50.05
CA ILE A 17 10.99 -12.62 48.73
C ILE A 17 11.50 -11.40 47.97
N THR A 18 12.81 -11.29 47.79
CA THR A 18 13.45 -10.26 46.96
C THR A 18 13.39 -10.68 45.49
N ALA A 19 12.55 -10.00 44.69
CA ALA A 19 12.50 -10.20 43.25
C ALA A 19 13.63 -9.43 42.56
N THR A 20 14.49 -10.13 41.82
CA THR A 20 15.48 -9.53 40.92
C THR A 20 14.86 -9.29 39.55
N PHE A 21 14.79 -8.03 39.13
CA PHE A 21 14.33 -7.66 37.79
C PHE A 21 15.49 -7.79 36.80
N THR A 22 15.45 -8.80 35.93
CA THR A 22 16.35 -8.90 34.78
C THR A 22 15.93 -7.88 33.73
N THR A 23 16.78 -6.87 33.50
CA THR A 23 16.61 -5.91 32.41
C THR A 23 16.76 -6.64 31.07
N MET A 24 15.65 -6.82 30.35
CA MET A 24 15.66 -7.33 28.98
C MET A 24 16.30 -6.27 28.07
N SER A 25 17.42 -6.62 27.43
CA SER A 25 18.03 -5.81 26.37
C SER A 25 17.07 -5.80 25.18
N VAL A 26 16.47 -4.63 24.89
CA VAL A 26 15.62 -4.45 23.71
C VAL A 26 16.53 -4.54 22.49
N ALA A 27 16.45 -5.65 21.76
CA ALA A 27 17.17 -5.81 20.50
C ALA A 27 16.78 -4.67 19.55
N LYS A 28 17.78 -3.97 19.04
CA LYS A 28 17.59 -2.92 18.03
C LYS A 28 16.89 -3.56 16.82
N PRO A 29 15.74 -3.03 16.35
CA PRO A 29 15.05 -3.60 15.21
C PRO A 29 16.01 -3.60 14.01
N THR A 30 16.32 -4.79 13.52
CA THR A 30 17.11 -4.97 12.32
C THR A 30 16.28 -4.49 11.13
N HIS A 31 16.86 -3.66 10.28
CA HIS A 31 16.22 -3.24 9.03
C HIS A 31 15.91 -4.49 8.21
N VAL A 32 14.62 -4.73 7.93
CA VAL A 32 14.19 -5.84 7.08
C VAL A 32 14.76 -5.59 5.69
N GLN A 33 15.76 -6.38 5.29
CA GLN A 33 16.21 -6.42 3.90
C GLN A 33 15.12 -7.16 3.12
N ILE A 34 14.30 -6.41 2.39
CA ILE A 34 13.31 -6.98 1.47
C ILE A 34 14.12 -7.61 0.31
N PRO A 35 14.07 -8.94 0.11
CA PRO A 35 14.80 -9.59 -0.98
C PRO A 35 14.34 -9.05 -2.34
N ALA A 36 15.31 -8.67 -3.15
CA ALA A 36 15.13 -8.11 -4.48
C ALA A 36 14.95 -9.22 -5.52
N ALA A 37 13.81 -9.91 -5.51
CA ALA A 37 13.33 -10.56 -6.72
C ALA A 37 12.46 -9.52 -7.45
N PRO A 38 13.04 -8.70 -8.35
CA PRO A 38 12.27 -7.68 -9.04
C PRO A 38 11.18 -8.33 -9.90
N TYR A 39 10.10 -7.57 -10.10
CA TYR A 39 9.13 -7.90 -11.14
C TYR A 39 9.44 -7.08 -12.38
N THR A 40 9.49 -7.71 -13.54
CA THR A 40 9.51 -7.03 -14.84
C THR A 40 8.09 -6.71 -15.26
N LEU A 41 7.89 -5.51 -15.83
CA LEU A 41 6.61 -5.06 -16.36
C LEU A 41 6.46 -5.53 -17.82
N LEU A 42 5.40 -6.27 -18.12
CA LEU A 42 5.11 -6.83 -19.45
C LEU A 42 3.68 -6.48 -19.90
N GLY A 43 3.45 -6.48 -21.22
CA GLY A 43 2.10 -6.40 -21.79
C GLY A 43 1.32 -5.15 -21.35
N VAL A 44 1.98 -3.99 -21.37
CA VAL A 44 1.37 -2.73 -20.97
C VAL A 44 0.29 -2.32 -21.96
N GLU A 45 -0.93 -2.19 -21.46
CA GLU A 45 -2.08 -1.67 -22.19
C GLU A 45 -2.61 -0.43 -21.46
N GLN A 46 -2.76 0.68 -22.20
CA GLN A 46 -3.28 1.92 -21.65
C GLN A 46 -4.41 2.44 -22.54
N ASN A 47 -5.58 2.56 -21.93
CA ASN A 47 -6.78 3.14 -22.52
C ASN A 47 -7.22 4.37 -21.69
N PRO A 48 -8.13 5.22 -22.20
CA PRO A 48 -8.54 6.43 -21.49
C PRO A 48 -9.07 6.18 -20.07
N ASN A 49 -9.71 5.02 -19.85
CA ASN A 49 -10.38 4.67 -18.59
C ASN A 49 -9.68 3.56 -17.81
N ALA A 50 -8.58 3.01 -18.33
CA ALA A 50 -7.91 1.87 -17.72
C ALA A 50 -6.43 1.78 -18.08
N PHE A 51 -5.66 1.19 -17.18
CA PHE A 51 -4.31 0.71 -17.45
C PHE A 51 -4.18 -0.72 -16.94
N SER A 52 -3.52 -1.58 -17.70
CA SER A 52 -3.22 -2.95 -17.30
C SER A 52 -1.82 -3.35 -17.71
N ALA A 53 -1.18 -4.16 -16.88
CA ALA A 53 0.11 -4.76 -17.17
C ALA A 53 0.26 -6.08 -16.38
N ILE A 54 1.19 -6.90 -16.85
CA ILE A 54 1.61 -8.14 -16.17
C ILE A 54 2.93 -7.85 -15.46
N LEU A 55 3.02 -8.23 -14.19
CA LEU A 55 4.25 -8.19 -13.42
C LEU A 55 4.76 -9.62 -13.31
N LYS A 56 5.95 -9.89 -13.86
CA LYS A 56 6.57 -11.22 -13.84
C LYS A 56 7.85 -11.19 -13.02
N LEU A 57 8.02 -12.12 -12.07
CA LEU A 57 9.30 -12.26 -11.36
C LEU A 57 10.44 -12.49 -12.34
N SER A 58 11.49 -11.69 -12.23
CA SER A 58 12.68 -11.77 -13.09
C SER A 58 13.49 -13.04 -12.81
N ASP A 59 13.61 -13.42 -11.54
CA ASP A 59 14.25 -14.66 -11.10
C ASP A 59 13.36 -15.41 -10.10
N PRO A 60 12.56 -16.40 -10.54
CA PRO A 60 11.72 -17.20 -9.65
C PRO A 60 12.52 -18.17 -8.78
N SER A 61 13.82 -18.34 -9.03
CA SER A 61 14.71 -19.21 -8.25
C SER A 61 15.45 -18.47 -7.14
N ALA A 62 15.35 -17.13 -7.11
CA ALA A 62 15.90 -16.31 -6.04
C ALA A 62 15.32 -16.73 -4.69
N SER A 63 16.18 -16.93 -3.70
CA SER A 63 15.75 -17.31 -2.35
C SER A 63 14.98 -16.16 -1.71
N SER A 64 13.65 -16.26 -1.70
CA SER A 64 12.80 -15.41 -0.88
C SER A 64 12.86 -15.90 0.57
N ASN A 65 12.88 -14.97 1.52
CA ASN A 65 12.66 -15.30 2.93
C ASN A 65 11.23 -15.82 3.19
N PHE A 66 10.37 -15.75 2.17
CA PHE A 66 8.99 -16.22 2.17
C PHE A 66 8.84 -17.48 1.32
N THR A 67 7.88 -18.33 1.70
CA THR A 67 7.76 -19.71 1.22
C THR A 67 7.37 -19.83 -0.26
N GLN A 68 6.71 -18.82 -0.82
CA GLN A 68 6.29 -18.83 -2.22
C GLN A 68 6.02 -17.41 -2.73
N ASP A 69 6.88 -16.92 -3.62
CA ASP A 69 6.58 -15.71 -4.39
C ASP A 69 5.58 -16.03 -5.52
N ILE A 70 4.74 -15.06 -5.88
CA ILE A 70 3.66 -15.25 -6.84
C ILE A 70 4.06 -14.64 -8.18
N SER A 71 4.06 -15.44 -9.24
CA SER A 71 4.31 -14.96 -10.60
C SER A 71 3.49 -15.78 -11.59
N PRO A 72 2.80 -15.16 -12.56
CA PRO A 72 2.70 -13.70 -12.77
C PRO A 72 1.66 -13.02 -11.85
N LEU A 73 1.82 -11.73 -11.63
CA LEU A 73 0.80 -10.84 -11.05
C LEU A 73 0.18 -9.96 -12.14
N SER A 74 -1.06 -9.51 -11.91
CA SER A 74 -1.74 -8.51 -12.73
C SER A 74 -1.77 -7.17 -12.00
N LEU A 75 -1.24 -6.13 -12.64
CA LEU A 75 -1.37 -4.73 -12.24
C LEU A 75 -2.49 -4.12 -13.07
N THR A 76 -3.55 -3.66 -12.40
CA THR A 76 -4.69 -3.00 -13.04
C THR A 76 -4.96 -1.66 -12.38
N VAL A 77 -5.31 -0.68 -13.19
CA VAL A 77 -5.70 0.66 -12.77
C VAL A 77 -7.01 0.99 -13.46
N SER A 78 -8.00 1.36 -12.66
CA SER A 78 -9.30 1.82 -13.16
C SER A 78 -9.49 3.28 -12.77
N TYR A 79 -9.93 4.07 -13.74
CA TYR A 79 -10.24 5.48 -13.56
C TYR A 79 -11.74 5.58 -13.32
N GLU A 80 -12.16 5.56 -12.06
CA GLU A 80 -13.56 5.33 -11.70
C GLU A 80 -14.37 6.64 -11.67
N THR A 81 -13.80 7.73 -11.15
CA THR A 81 -14.42 9.05 -11.11
C THR A 81 -13.35 10.14 -11.27
N PRO A 82 -13.68 11.43 -11.52
CA PRO A 82 -12.69 12.50 -11.64
C PRO A 82 -11.75 12.67 -10.43
N TYR A 83 -12.12 12.11 -9.28
CA TYR A 83 -11.38 12.20 -8.02
C TYR A 83 -11.01 10.84 -7.42
N ARG A 84 -11.32 9.73 -8.11
CA ARG A 84 -11.05 8.37 -7.62
C ARG A 84 -10.36 7.51 -8.67
N VAL A 85 -9.12 7.17 -8.38
CA VAL A 85 -8.35 6.13 -9.06
C VAL A 85 -8.31 4.88 -8.18
N ARG A 86 -8.43 3.71 -8.80
CA ARG A 86 -8.24 2.43 -8.11
C ARG A 86 -7.11 1.67 -8.75
N VAL A 87 -6.13 1.30 -7.93
CA VAL A 87 -4.98 0.48 -8.33
C VAL A 87 -5.10 -0.87 -7.64
N CYS A 88 -4.94 -1.96 -8.40
CA CYS A 88 -5.02 -3.32 -7.88
C CYS A 88 -3.85 -4.15 -8.42
N ILE A 89 -3.10 -4.76 -7.51
CA ILE A 89 -2.14 -5.82 -7.79
C ILE A 89 -2.76 -7.11 -7.30
N SER A 90 -2.86 -8.11 -8.17
CA SER A 90 -3.45 -9.40 -7.84
C SER A 90 -2.73 -10.55 -8.49
N ASP A 91 -2.91 -11.74 -7.96
CA ASP A 91 -2.57 -12.97 -8.68
C ASP A 91 -3.28 -12.98 -10.04
N HIS A 92 -2.52 -13.26 -11.11
CA HIS A 92 -3.04 -13.32 -12.46
C HIS A 92 -4.14 -14.37 -12.63
N GLU A 93 -4.08 -15.47 -11.87
CA GLU A 93 -5.12 -16.51 -11.90
C GLU A 93 -6.37 -16.12 -11.10
N GLY A 94 -6.33 -15.01 -10.34
CA GLY A 94 -7.47 -14.52 -9.56
C GLY A 94 -7.87 -15.40 -8.37
N LYS A 95 -7.01 -16.31 -7.93
CA LYS A 95 -7.34 -17.29 -6.87
C LYS A 95 -7.21 -16.75 -5.46
N ARG A 96 -6.46 -15.65 -5.27
CA ARG A 96 -6.32 -15.03 -3.94
C ARG A 96 -7.65 -14.44 -3.47
N TRP A 97 -7.93 -14.66 -2.19
CA TRP A 97 -9.11 -14.12 -1.53
C TRP A 97 -9.20 -12.60 -1.70
N ARG A 98 -10.41 -12.12 -1.99
CA ARG A 98 -10.76 -10.70 -2.07
C ARG A 98 -11.93 -10.44 -1.13
N VAL A 99 -11.95 -9.24 -0.53
CA VAL A 99 -13.09 -8.79 0.26
C VAL A 99 -14.34 -8.81 -0.63
N PRO A 100 -15.43 -9.51 -0.23
CA PRO A 100 -16.65 -9.54 -1.02
C PRO A 100 -17.26 -8.13 -1.15
N PRO A 101 -17.79 -7.75 -2.32
CA PRO A 101 -18.44 -6.45 -2.50
C PRO A 101 -19.63 -6.20 -1.57
N SER A 102 -20.26 -7.26 -1.06
CA SER A 102 -21.35 -7.17 -0.08
C SER A 102 -20.91 -6.65 1.29
N VAL A 103 -19.61 -6.63 1.58
CA VAL A 103 -19.04 -6.15 2.85
C VAL A 103 -18.60 -4.70 2.73
N VAL A 104 -18.12 -4.31 1.55
CA VAL A 104 -17.67 -2.94 1.24
C VAL A 104 -18.24 -2.56 -0.11
N GLU A 105 -19.23 -1.67 -0.10
CA GLU A 105 -19.74 -1.07 -1.33
C GLU A 105 -18.63 -0.23 -1.96
N VAL A 106 -18.28 -0.56 -3.20
CA VAL A 106 -17.36 0.21 -4.02
C VAL A 106 -18.17 0.72 -5.19
N ASP A 107 -18.34 2.04 -5.32
CA ASP A 107 -19.09 2.55 -6.48
C ASP A 107 -18.38 2.10 -7.76
N GLY A 108 -19.16 1.71 -8.77
CA GLY A 108 -18.60 1.35 -10.06
C GLY A 108 -17.93 2.53 -10.78
N PRO A 109 -17.18 2.25 -11.85
CA PRO A 109 -16.75 3.29 -12.78
C PRO A 109 -17.98 4.06 -13.26
N HIS A 110 -17.94 5.38 -13.12
CA HIS A 110 -18.97 6.25 -13.65
C HIS A 110 -18.61 6.63 -15.08
N ASP A 111 -19.58 6.52 -16.00
CA ASP A 111 -19.51 7.05 -17.37
C ASP A 111 -19.56 8.58 -17.36
N ASN A 112 -18.56 9.20 -16.73
CA ASN A 112 -18.37 10.62 -16.78
C ASN A 112 -17.32 10.87 -17.84
N ASN A 113 -17.72 11.40 -19.01
CA ASN A 113 -16.86 11.94 -20.09
C ASN A 113 -15.99 13.14 -19.61
N LYS A 114 -15.53 13.13 -18.37
CA LYS A 114 -14.80 14.21 -17.72
C LYS A 114 -13.33 13.83 -17.65
N GLU A 115 -12.49 14.82 -17.91
CA GLU A 115 -11.07 14.76 -17.65
C GLU A 115 -10.83 14.39 -16.17
N PHE A 116 -10.01 13.37 -15.93
CA PHE A 116 -9.66 12.96 -14.57
C PHE A 116 -8.77 14.02 -13.92
N GLY A 117 -9.06 14.41 -12.67
CA GLY A 117 -8.26 15.38 -11.92
C GLY A 117 -6.91 14.83 -11.44
N TYR A 118 -6.49 13.69 -11.97
CA TYR A 118 -5.28 12.98 -11.60
C TYR A 118 -4.67 12.26 -12.80
N LYS A 119 -3.38 11.98 -12.69
CA LYS A 119 -2.60 11.25 -13.68
C LYS A 119 -1.86 10.10 -13.00
N PHE A 120 -2.05 8.88 -13.53
CA PHE A 120 -1.28 7.70 -13.14
C PHE A 120 0.01 7.62 -13.97
N LYS A 121 1.10 7.21 -13.34
CA LYS A 121 2.37 6.89 -13.97
C LYS A 121 2.95 5.64 -13.32
N TYR A 122 3.48 4.73 -14.13
CA TYR A 122 4.33 3.64 -13.65
C TYR A 122 5.80 4.02 -13.88
N ASN A 123 6.68 3.48 -13.05
CA ASN A 123 8.12 3.71 -13.11
C ASN A 123 8.81 2.36 -13.30
N VAL A 124 9.76 2.33 -14.23
CA VAL A 124 10.62 1.19 -14.50
C VAL A 124 12.09 1.62 -14.43
N HIS A 125 12.96 0.71 -14.04
CA HIS A 125 14.41 0.84 -14.23
C HIS A 125 14.80 0.54 -15.69
N GLU A 126 16.08 0.74 -16.03
CA GLU A 126 16.61 0.57 -17.40
C GLU A 126 16.41 -0.85 -17.96
N ASP A 127 16.26 -1.84 -17.08
CA ASP A 127 16.06 -3.26 -17.37
C ASP A 127 14.57 -3.69 -17.37
N GLU A 128 13.64 -2.73 -17.49
CA GLU A 128 12.18 -2.95 -17.42
C GLU A 128 11.68 -3.46 -16.06
N THR A 129 12.55 -3.48 -15.04
CA THR A 129 12.17 -3.80 -13.67
C THR A 129 11.18 -2.75 -13.16
N PHE A 130 10.02 -3.21 -12.73
CA PHE A 130 8.99 -2.40 -12.10
C PHE A 130 9.50 -1.83 -10.76
N ALA A 131 9.72 -0.53 -10.73
CA ALA A 131 10.12 0.20 -9.54
C ALA A 131 8.91 0.64 -8.70
N GLY A 132 7.76 0.86 -9.34
CA GLY A 132 6.55 1.29 -8.67
C GLY A 132 5.62 2.12 -9.54
N PHE A 133 4.68 2.81 -8.92
CA PHE A 133 3.76 3.74 -9.55
C PHE A 133 3.54 4.99 -8.71
N SER A 134 3.09 6.04 -9.37
CA SER A 134 2.70 7.31 -8.75
C SER A 134 1.39 7.83 -9.33
N VAL A 135 0.68 8.58 -8.51
CA VAL A 135 -0.54 9.31 -8.88
C VAL A 135 -0.31 10.78 -8.53
N SER A 136 -0.51 11.68 -9.47
CA SER A 136 -0.36 13.13 -9.28
C SER A 136 -1.64 13.89 -9.61
N ARG A 137 -1.89 15.04 -8.97
CA ARG A 137 -2.99 15.93 -9.40
C ARG A 137 -2.73 16.46 -10.81
N GLN A 138 -3.76 16.40 -11.63
CA GLN A 138 -3.82 17.14 -12.89
C GLN A 138 -4.51 18.47 -12.58
N LYS A 139 -3.87 19.60 -12.92
CA LYS A 139 -4.58 20.87 -12.85
C LYS A 139 -5.74 20.81 -13.85
N PRO A 140 -6.93 21.32 -13.51
CA PRO A 140 -7.96 21.50 -14.51
C PRO A 140 -7.39 22.38 -15.62
N ARG A 141 -7.67 22.06 -16.89
CA ARG A 141 -7.40 22.96 -18.01
C ARG A 141 -8.07 24.29 -17.74
N GLU A 142 -7.27 25.32 -17.50
CA GLU A 142 -7.76 26.68 -17.35
C GLU A 142 -7.99 27.24 -18.76
N GLU A 143 -9.25 27.43 -19.15
CA GLU A 143 -9.58 28.09 -20.41
C GLU A 143 -9.31 29.59 -20.28
N VAL A 144 -8.11 30.03 -20.67
CA VAL A 144 -7.79 31.46 -20.70
C VAL A 144 -8.28 32.04 -22.04
N PHE A 145 -9.36 32.82 -21.99
CA PHE A 145 -9.85 33.56 -23.16
C PHE A 145 -8.96 34.78 -23.44
N VAL A 146 -7.92 34.62 -24.27
CA VAL A 146 -7.16 35.74 -24.80
C VAL A 146 -7.67 36.09 -26.20
N LYS A 147 -8.32 37.26 -26.33
CA LYS A 147 -8.71 37.89 -27.61
C LYS A 147 -9.32 36.93 -28.65
N LYS A 148 -10.51 36.36 -28.37
CA LYS A 148 -11.30 35.51 -29.31
C LYS A 148 -10.60 34.26 -29.85
N THR A 149 -9.41 33.91 -29.37
CA THR A 149 -8.72 32.66 -29.71
C THR A 149 -8.74 31.77 -28.48
N LYS A 150 -9.28 30.55 -28.61
CA LYS A 150 -9.16 29.55 -27.57
C LYS A 150 -7.70 29.08 -27.55
N VAL A 151 -6.96 29.44 -26.50
CA VAL A 151 -5.61 28.93 -26.26
C VAL A 151 -5.70 27.97 -25.08
N TYR A 152 -5.35 26.71 -25.30
CA TYR A 152 -5.20 25.74 -24.23
C TYR A 152 -3.81 25.91 -23.63
N GLU A 153 -3.73 26.34 -22.37
CA GLU A 153 -2.46 26.35 -21.65
C GLU A 153 -2.06 24.90 -21.36
N SER A 154 -0.85 24.53 -21.76
CA SER A 154 -0.37 23.14 -21.71
C SER A 154 -0.39 22.59 -20.28
N ASP A 155 -0.94 21.38 -20.14
CA ASP A 155 -1.14 20.59 -18.92
C ASP A 155 0.09 20.60 -17.97
N SER A 156 0.22 21.65 -17.14
CA SER A 156 1.23 21.68 -16.09
C SER A 156 0.75 20.81 -14.93
N CYS A 157 1.21 19.55 -14.93
CA CYS A 157 1.17 18.72 -13.72
C CYS A 157 1.84 19.53 -12.60
N SER A 158 1.10 19.98 -11.59
CA SER A 158 1.73 20.58 -10.41
C SER A 158 2.65 19.50 -9.83
N GLY A 159 3.97 19.74 -9.84
CA GLY A 159 5.02 18.71 -9.82
C GLY A 159 5.18 17.86 -8.56
N LYS A 160 4.13 17.64 -7.77
CA LYS A 160 4.15 16.77 -6.58
C LYS A 160 3.12 15.65 -6.73
N ALA A 161 3.58 14.40 -6.60
CA ALA A 161 2.70 13.24 -6.53
C ALA A 161 1.81 13.33 -5.28
N LEU A 162 0.53 12.92 -5.42
CA LEU A 162 -0.38 12.64 -4.31
C LEU A 162 0.02 11.36 -3.59
N PHE A 163 0.41 10.37 -4.39
CA PHE A 163 0.85 9.06 -3.95
C PHE A 163 2.06 8.65 -4.77
N ASP A 164 3.10 8.18 -4.10
CA ASP A 164 4.30 7.63 -4.72
C ASP A 164 4.76 6.43 -3.88
N CYS A 165 4.57 5.22 -4.43
CA CYS A 165 4.94 4.01 -3.69
C CYS A 165 6.46 3.80 -3.61
N ILE A 166 7.26 4.52 -4.41
CA ILE A 166 8.72 4.42 -4.37
C ILE A 166 9.26 5.17 -3.16
N ASN A 167 8.69 6.35 -2.91
CA ASN A 167 9.17 7.25 -1.86
C ASN A 167 8.36 7.15 -0.56
N GLU A 168 7.40 6.22 -0.48
CA GLU A 168 6.45 6.04 0.66
C GLU A 168 5.80 7.34 1.14
N LYS A 169 5.65 8.31 0.24
CA LYS A 169 5.15 9.65 0.57
C LYS A 169 3.67 9.73 0.29
N PHE A 170 2.88 9.69 1.36
CA PHE A 170 1.49 10.11 1.34
C PHE A 170 1.42 11.60 1.63
N VAL A 171 0.92 12.38 0.67
CA VAL A 171 0.71 13.81 0.87
C VAL A 171 -0.79 14.06 0.94
N PHE A 172 -1.33 13.94 2.16
CA PHE A 172 -2.64 14.50 2.47
C PHE A 172 -2.46 16.01 2.66
N LYS A 173 -3.14 16.81 1.84
CA LYS A 173 -3.31 18.24 2.10
C LYS A 173 -4.76 18.44 2.47
N ASP A 174 -4.98 19.03 3.64
CA ASP A 174 -6.26 19.55 4.10
C ASP A 174 -6.79 20.65 3.15
#